data_AF-A0ABD5QP27-F1
#
_entry.id   AF-A0ABD5QP27-F1
#
_cell.length_a   1.000
_cell.length_b   1.000
_cell.length_c   1.000
_cell.angle_alpha   90.00
_cell.angle_beta   90.00
_cell.angle_gamma   90.00
#
_symmetry.space_group_name_H-M   'P 1'
#
loop_
_entity.id
_entity.type
_entity.pdbx_description
1 polymer ?
#
loop_
_entity_poly.entity_id
_entity_poly.type
_entity_poly.pdbx_seq_one_letter_code
_entity_poly.pdbx_strand_id
1 'polypeptide(L)' 'MSVTGLCQICENAPARHACRYCGRQVCKDHWNDTVGTCTGCAEVGGGDADRNTDRDRFDGDDPPERFRVD' A
#
# COMPACT_ATOMS: atom_id res chain seq x y z
N MET A 1 17.77 19.39 -15.58
CA MET A 1 16.79 20.41 -15.16
C MET A 1 15.83 19.74 -14.19
N SER A 2 15.73 20.22 -12.95
CA SER A 2 14.98 19.56 -11.88
C SER A 2 13.51 19.94 -11.95
N VAL A 3 12.62 18.96 -12.22
CA VAL A 3 11.16 19.12 -12.13
C VAL A 3 10.74 19.11 -10.65
N THR A 4 11.27 20.05 -9.89
CA THR A 4 10.98 20.19 -8.46
C THR A 4 9.80 21.13 -8.33
N GLY A 5 8.59 20.58 -8.32
CA GLY A 5 7.36 21.36 -8.14
C GLY A 5 6.16 20.93 -8.97
N LEU A 6 6.29 19.91 -9.82
CA LEU A 6 5.13 19.27 -10.47
C LEU A 6 4.63 18.10 -9.63
N CYS A 7 3.36 17.79 -9.83
CA CYS A 7 2.72 16.62 -9.27
C CYS A 7 3.47 15.36 -9.74
N GLN A 8 4.01 14.59 -8.80
CA GLN A 8 4.75 13.36 -9.11
C GLN A 8 3.83 12.17 -9.47
N ILE A 9 2.58 12.45 -9.86
CA ILE A 9 1.60 11.43 -10.31
C ILE A 9 1.27 11.67 -11.77
N CYS A 10 0.85 12.90 -12.14
CA CYS A 10 0.55 13.23 -13.52
C CYS A 10 1.65 14.00 -14.25
N GLU A 11 2.65 14.52 -13.51
CA GLU A 11 3.79 15.30 -14.03
C GLU A 11 3.42 16.50 -14.90
N ASN A 12 2.15 16.93 -14.84
CA ASN A 12 1.57 17.94 -15.74
C ASN A 12 1.07 19.17 -15.00
N ALA A 13 0.70 19.03 -13.71
CA ALA A 13 0.17 20.10 -12.88
C ALA A 13 1.15 20.46 -11.75
N PRO A 14 1.20 21.72 -11.29
CA PRO A 14 2.02 22.10 -10.14
C PRO A 14 1.52 21.41 -8.87
N ALA A 15 2.46 20.88 -8.10
CA ALA A 15 2.18 20.31 -6.79
C ALA A 15 1.77 21.39 -5.80
N ARG A 16 0.73 21.11 -5.03
CA ARG A 16 0.18 22.01 -4.00
C ARG A 16 0.17 21.39 -2.62
N HIS A 17 0.21 20.06 -2.56
CA HIS A 17 0.15 19.29 -1.33
C HIS A 17 1.30 18.28 -1.29
N ALA A 18 1.80 18.01 -0.08
CA ALA A 18 2.79 16.98 0.15
C ALA A 18 2.16 15.85 0.98
N CYS A 19 2.19 14.63 0.46
CA CYS A 19 1.67 13.48 1.18
C CYS A 19 2.53 13.19 2.41
N ARG A 20 1.91 13.16 3.58
CA ARG A 20 2.60 12.87 4.87
C ARG A 20 3.05 11.42 5.02
N TYR A 21 2.52 10.49 4.23
CA TYR A 21 2.86 9.06 4.30
C TYR A 21 4.02 8.69 3.38
N CYS A 22 3.99 9.14 2.13
CA CYS A 22 5.00 8.77 1.13
C CYS A 22 5.93 9.92 0.73
N GLY A 23 5.67 11.15 1.19
CA GLY A 23 6.47 12.34 0.88
C GLY A 23 6.27 12.93 -0.52
N ARG A 24 5.39 12.34 -1.36
CA ARG A 24 5.17 12.83 -2.74
C ARG A 24 4.48 14.18 -2.76
N GLN A 25 4.93 15.02 -3.68
CA GLN A 25 4.30 16.29 -4.03
C GLN A 25 3.22 16.06 -5.08
N VAL A 26 1.97 16.44 -4.77
CA VAL A 26 0.79 16.16 -5.59
C VAL A 26 -0.05 17.41 -5.84
N CYS A 27 -0.74 17.45 -6.98
CA CYS A 27 -1.74 18.48 -7.28
C CYS A 27 -3.04 18.19 -6.50
N LYS A 28 -3.97 19.15 -6.52
CA LYS A 28 -5.27 19.05 -5.84
C LYS A 28 -6.13 17.88 -6.36
N ASP A 29 -5.96 17.52 -7.63
CA ASP A 29 -6.70 16.42 -8.27
C ASP A 29 -6.30 15.04 -7.70
N HIS A 30 -5.02 14.87 -7.39
CA HIS A 30 -4.48 13.65 -6.78
C HIS A 30 -4.31 13.76 -5.26
N TRP A 31 -4.93 14.76 -4.65
CA TRP A 31 -4.96 14.95 -3.20
C TRP A 31 -6.32 14.51 -2.66
N ASN A 32 -6.32 13.60 -1.72
CA ASN A 32 -7.51 13.21 -0.97
C ASN A 32 -7.59 14.06 0.31
N ASP A 33 -8.53 15.01 0.33
CA ASP A 33 -8.74 15.92 1.45
C ASP A 33 -9.33 15.20 2.69
N THR A 34 -10.12 14.15 2.48
CA THR A 34 -10.78 13.38 3.54
C THR A 34 -9.77 12.71 4.48
N VAL A 35 -8.71 12.12 3.92
CA VAL A 35 -7.62 11.47 4.69
C VAL A 35 -6.37 12.33 4.80
N GLY A 36 -6.28 13.42 4.05
CA GLY A 36 -5.10 14.27 3.98
C GLY A 36 -3.88 13.56 3.41
N THR A 37 -4.07 12.77 2.35
CA THR A 37 -3.02 11.96 1.69
C THR A 37 -3.18 11.99 0.18
N CYS A 38 -2.17 11.53 -0.58
CA CYS A 38 -2.35 11.34 -2.02
C CYS A 38 -3.29 10.16 -2.31
N THR A 39 -3.94 10.16 -3.48
CA THR A 39 -4.86 9.08 -3.90
C THR A 39 -4.27 7.68 -3.72
N GLY A 40 -3.00 7.48 -4.09
CA GLY A 40 -2.22 6.24 -3.88
C GLY A 40 -2.14 5.73 -2.45
N CYS A 41 -2.10 6.63 -1.45
CA CYS A 41 -2.09 6.24 -0.05
C CYS A 41 -3.51 6.13 0.51
N ALA A 42 -4.46 6.88 -0.05
CA ALA A 42 -5.86 6.81 0.34
C ALA A 42 -6.49 5.47 -0.05
N GLU A 43 -6.14 4.92 -1.21
CA GLU A 43 -6.61 3.61 -1.68
C GLU A 43 -6.05 2.46 -0.80
N VAL A 44 -4.76 2.53 -0.43
CA VAL A 44 -4.14 1.54 0.48
C VAL A 44 -4.67 1.63 1.90
N GLY A 45 -5.02 2.83 2.39
CA GLY A 45 -5.55 3.01 3.75
C GLY A 45 -7.02 2.61 3.93
N GLY A 46 -7.78 2.48 2.83
CA GLY A 46 -9.22 2.22 2.84
C GLY A 46 -9.65 0.87 2.26
N GLY A 47 -8.71 0.06 1.75
CA GLY A 47 -8.98 -1.12 0.93
C GLY A 47 -8.85 -2.48 1.62
N ASP A 48 -8.53 -2.55 2.91
CA ASP A 48 -8.32 -3.80 3.64
C ASP A 48 -9.50 -4.20 4.53
N ALA A 49 -10.75 -3.98 4.10
CA ALA A 49 -11.90 -4.66 4.72
C ALA A 49 -12.06 -6.09 4.18
N ASP A 50 -11.35 -6.46 3.11
CA ASP A 50 -11.28 -7.84 2.61
C ASP A 50 -9.93 -8.49 2.99
N ARG A 51 -9.50 -8.29 4.24
CA ARG A 51 -8.66 -9.29 4.88
C ARG A 51 -9.55 -10.42 5.36
N ASN A 52 -10.07 -11.18 4.40
CA ASN A 52 -10.20 -12.61 4.57
C ASN A 52 -8.78 -13.22 4.51
N THR A 53 -7.91 -12.80 5.43
CA THR A 53 -6.90 -13.71 5.93
C THR A 53 -7.71 -14.71 6.74
N ASP A 54 -8.12 -15.77 6.04
CA ASP A 54 -8.29 -17.12 6.56
C ASP A 54 -7.13 -17.37 7.53
N ARG A 55 -7.41 -16.93 8.74
CA ARG A 55 -6.66 -17.17 9.93
C ARG A 55 -6.93 -18.62 10.22
N ASP A 56 -5.86 -19.41 10.16
CA ASP A 56 -5.73 -20.59 10.99
C ASP A 56 -6.64 -21.78 10.60
N ARG A 57 -6.44 -22.38 9.41
CA ARG A 57 -6.59 -23.84 9.29
C ARG A 57 -5.23 -24.53 9.43
N PHE A 58 -4.76 -24.45 10.66
CA PHE A 58 -3.86 -25.39 11.30
C PHE A 58 -4.34 -26.83 11.06
N ASP A 59 -3.52 -27.66 10.41
CA ASP A 59 -3.17 -29.06 10.73
C ASP A 59 -2.66 -29.77 9.46
N GLY A 60 -1.37 -30.05 9.41
CA GLY A 60 -0.75 -30.78 8.29
C GLY A 60 0.77 -30.76 8.25
N ASP A 61 1.45 -30.28 9.29
CA ASP A 61 2.87 -30.57 9.53
C ASP A 61 2.93 -31.84 10.38
N ASP A 62 2.97 -33.01 9.72
CA ASP A 62 3.40 -34.27 10.33
C ASP A 62 4.88 -34.48 9.93
N PRO A 63 5.84 -34.17 10.83
CA PRO A 63 7.24 -34.50 10.61
C PRO A 63 7.53 -36.00 10.89
N PRO A 64 8.65 -36.52 10.37
CA PRO A 64 8.76 -37.91 9.93
C PRO A 64 9.27 -38.85 11.02
N GLU A 65 8.47 -39.87 11.36
CA GLU A 65 8.86 -40.91 12.29
C GLU A 65 9.09 -42.26 11.59
N ARG A 66 10.29 -42.36 10.97
CA ARG A 66 11.19 -43.53 11.08
C ARG A 66 10.56 -44.89 11.38
N PHE A 67 10.22 -45.66 10.33
CA PHE A 67 10.09 -47.12 10.42
C PHE A 67 11.13 -47.80 9.54
N ARG A 68 12.21 -48.26 10.18
CA ARG A 68 13.06 -49.34 9.67
C ARG A 68 12.29 -50.65 9.83
N VAL A 69 12.19 -51.46 8.78
CA VAL A 69 12.14 -52.92 8.91
C VAL A 69 12.79 -53.54 7.68
N ASP A 70 13.69 -54.47 7.97
CA ASP A 70 14.72 -55.14 7.18
C ASP A 70 14.25 -55.89 5.93
#